data_AF-A0A3B1CPJ2-F1
#
_entry.id   AF-A0A3B1CPJ2-F1
#
_cell.length_a   1.000
_cell.length_b   1.000
_cell.length_c   1.000
_cell.angle_alpha   90.00
_cell.angle_beta   90.00
_cell.angle_gamma   90.00
#
_symmetry.space_group_name_H-M   'P 1'
#
loop_
_entity.id
_entity.type
_entity.pdbx_description
1 polymer ?
#
loop_
_entity_poly.entity_id
_entity_poly.type
_entity_poly.pdbx_seq_one_letter_code
_entity_poly.pdbx_strand_id
1 'polypeptide(L)'
;MKFSPFSIKAQEFAKSFMGYDKDEVRVFLETLSNEFESLQKENQKLLDEIKKNAEEILEYKKLEKSLQSTLLTAQESSSKSVESAKKQNQLIIKEAEIKANQIIEKAKLEADLIRSSVLKLKEEKKLFVAKLKSMVETQASILDMGGNSIDSKNPITEANNEETNQSKIDEDDVLEKLL
;
A
#
# COMPACT_ATOMS: atom_id res chain seq x y z
N MET A 1 32.63 22.24 62.52
CA MET A 1 33.47 21.35 63.35
C MET A 1 33.89 22.08 64.62
N LYS A 2 34.12 21.37 65.74
CA LYS A 2 34.54 21.96 67.02
C LYS A 2 36.03 22.34 67.06
N PHE A 3 36.84 21.84 66.14
CA PHE A 3 38.27 22.13 66.03
C PHE A 3 38.67 22.30 64.56
N SER A 4 39.50 23.30 64.28
CA SER A 4 40.22 23.53 63.02
C SER A 4 41.71 23.17 63.18
N PRO A 5 42.44 22.88 62.08
CA PRO A 5 43.89 22.67 62.11
C PRO A 5 44.61 23.78 62.88
N PHE A 6 44.21 25.03 62.65
CA PHE A 6 44.73 26.19 63.36
C PHE A 6 44.47 26.14 64.87
N SER A 7 43.24 25.81 65.29
CA SER A 7 42.91 25.71 66.71
C SER A 7 43.63 24.56 67.42
N ILE A 8 43.95 23.47 66.71
CA ILE A 8 44.75 22.36 67.25
C ILE A 8 46.19 22.83 67.49
N LYS A 9 46.77 23.59 66.55
CA LYS A 9 48.13 24.12 66.67
C LYS A 9 48.26 25.20 67.75
N ALA A 10 47.21 26.00 67.94
CA ALA A 10 47.17 27.08 68.93
C ALA A 10 46.66 26.63 70.32
N GLN A 11 46.39 25.35 70.53
CA GLN A 11 45.86 24.84 71.80
C GLN A 11 46.91 24.97 72.92
N GLU A 12 46.54 25.66 74.00
CA GLU A 12 47.36 25.74 75.21
C GLU A 12 46.82 24.82 76.31
N PHE A 13 47.73 24.33 77.16
CA PHE A 13 47.42 23.46 78.29
C PHE A 13 47.91 24.08 79.61
N ALA A 14 47.15 23.88 80.69
CA ALA A 14 47.53 24.30 82.03
C ALA A 14 48.78 23.52 82.52
N LYS A 15 49.66 24.20 83.26
CA LYS A 15 50.85 23.55 83.85
C LYS A 15 50.46 22.73 85.08
N SER A 16 51.00 21.51 85.21
CA SER A 16 50.85 20.64 86.39
C SER A 16 52.23 20.13 86.82
N PHE A 17 52.41 19.82 88.11
CA PHE A 17 53.70 19.49 88.74
C PHE A 17 54.33 18.19 88.20
N MET A 18 53.55 17.31 87.54
CA MET A 18 53.98 16.07 86.89
C MET A 18 53.28 15.90 85.53
N GLY A 19 53.46 16.86 84.63
CA GLY A 19 52.87 16.86 83.27
C GLY A 19 53.78 16.30 82.18
N TYR A 20 53.24 16.17 80.97
CA TYR A 20 53.99 15.81 79.76
C TYR A 20 54.99 16.92 79.36
N ASP A 21 56.03 16.54 78.61
CA ASP A 21 56.99 17.48 78.03
C ASP A 21 56.27 18.40 77.02
N LYS A 22 56.50 19.71 77.17
CA LYS A 22 55.85 20.72 76.32
C LYS A 22 56.33 20.70 74.89
N ASP A 23 57.61 20.42 74.67
CA ASP A 23 58.18 20.46 73.32
C ASP A 23 57.70 19.25 72.53
N GLU A 24 57.65 18.07 73.17
CA GLU A 24 57.07 16.85 72.59
C GLU A 24 55.58 17.02 72.25
N VAL A 25 54.80 17.58 73.19
CA VAL A 25 53.37 17.86 72.95
C VAL A 25 53.17 18.86 71.81
N ARG A 26 54.04 19.88 71.68
CA ARG A 26 53.97 20.84 70.56
C ARG A 26 54.23 20.19 69.21
N VAL A 27 55.27 19.35 69.11
CA VAL A 27 55.58 18.61 67.88
C VAL A 27 54.43 17.67 67.50
N PHE A 28 53.82 17.01 68.48
CA PHE A 28 52.64 16.18 68.26
C PHE A 28 51.44 17.00 67.76
N LEU A 29 51.13 18.15 68.38
CA LEU A 29 50.04 19.03 67.94
C LEU A 29 50.26 19.57 66.52
N GLU A 30 51.51 19.89 66.14
CA GLU A 30 51.83 20.33 64.80
C GLU A 30 51.64 19.21 63.77
N THR A 31 52.10 18.00 64.07
CA THR A 31 51.89 16.82 63.21
C THR A 31 50.41 16.50 63.06
N LEU A 32 49.66 16.52 64.17
CA LEU A 32 48.22 16.29 64.19
C LEU A 32 47.46 17.36 63.39
N SER A 33 47.86 18.63 63.52
CA SER A 33 47.28 19.74 62.76
C SER A 33 47.45 19.54 61.25
N ASN A 34 48.65 19.16 60.81
CA ASN A 34 48.95 18.91 59.39
C ASN A 34 48.15 17.72 58.85
N GLU A 35 48.08 16.62 59.60
CA GLU A 35 47.30 15.43 59.20
C GLU A 35 45.81 15.75 59.13
N PHE A 36 45.29 16.54 60.08
CA PHE A 36 43.90 16.97 60.10
C PHE A 36 43.57 17.89 58.91
N GLU A 37 44.50 18.78 58.51
CA GLU A 37 44.34 19.61 57.32
C GLU A 37 44.31 18.76 56.04
N SER A 38 45.19 17.76 55.94
CA SER A 38 45.21 16.80 54.82
C SER A 38 43.86 16.07 54.71
N LEU A 39 43.39 15.52 55.83
CA LEU A 39 42.11 14.81 55.91
C LEU A 39 40.93 15.72 55.54
N GLN A 40 40.97 16.99 55.94
CA GLN A 40 39.93 17.96 55.61
C GLN A 40 39.91 18.32 54.12
N LYS A 41 41.09 18.45 53.48
CA LYS A 41 41.20 18.67 52.03
C LYS A 41 40.70 17.45 51.25
N GLU A 42 41.07 16.25 51.67
CA GLU A 42 40.60 15.01 51.05
C GLU A 42 39.08 14.86 51.19
N ASN A 43 38.53 15.14 52.38
CA ASN A 43 37.09 15.09 52.60
C ASN A 43 36.34 16.08 51.69
N GLN A 44 36.85 17.30 51.55
CA GLN A 44 36.26 18.29 50.66
C GLN A 44 36.30 17.84 49.20
N LYS A 45 37.45 17.29 48.75
CA LYS A 45 37.60 16.75 47.39
C LYS A 45 36.60 15.61 47.12
N LEU A 46 36.46 14.68 48.07
CA LEU A 46 35.51 13.57 47.97
C LEU A 46 34.06 14.07 47.92
N LEU A 47 33.71 15.08 48.73
CA LEU A 47 32.37 15.69 48.68
C LEU A 47 32.07 16.35 47.33
N ASP A 48 33.07 17.02 46.74
CA ASP A 48 32.93 17.65 45.43
C ASP A 48 32.79 16.59 44.32
N GLU A 49 33.55 15.49 44.38
CA GLU A 49 33.41 14.35 43.47
C GLU A 49 32.04 13.67 43.61
N ILE A 50 31.55 13.47 44.84
CA ILE A 50 30.21 12.91 45.10
C ILE A 50 29.14 13.80 44.49
N LYS A 51 29.23 15.13 44.66
CA LYS A 51 28.27 16.07 44.06
C LYS A 51 28.29 15.98 42.53
N LYS A 52 29.47 16.02 41.93
CA LYS A 52 29.63 15.90 40.47
C LYS A 52 29.03 14.60 39.94
N ASN A 53 29.35 13.46 40.57
CA ASN A 53 28.83 12.17 40.16
C ASN A 53 27.30 12.09 40.35
N ALA A 54 26.76 12.70 41.41
CA ALA A 54 25.31 12.77 41.61
C ALA A 54 24.60 13.59 40.53
N GLU A 55 25.21 14.70 40.09
CA GLU A 55 24.71 15.51 38.96
C GLU A 55 24.73 14.72 37.65
N GLU A 56 25.84 14.04 37.33
CA GLU A 56 25.94 13.18 36.13
C GLU A 56 24.89 12.06 36.15
N ILE A 57 24.67 11.40 37.30
CA ILE A 57 23.62 10.36 37.44
C ILE A 57 22.22 10.94 37.16
N LEU A 58 21.93 12.16 37.62
CA LEU A 58 20.65 12.81 37.35
C LEU A 58 20.47 13.11 35.86
N GLU A 59 21.52 13.55 35.17
CA GLU A 59 21.49 13.75 33.72
C GLU A 59 21.27 12.45 32.97
N TYR A 60 21.98 11.38 33.33
CA TYR A 60 21.79 10.07 32.72
C TYR A 60 20.38 9.53 32.93
N LYS A 61 19.79 9.68 34.12
CA LYS A 61 18.40 9.30 34.37
C LYS A 61 17.41 10.09 33.52
N LYS A 62 17.67 11.39 33.32
CA LYS A 62 16.84 12.25 32.45
C LYS A 62 16.95 11.81 30.99
N LEU A 63 18.17 11.49 30.53
CA LEU A 63 18.41 10.98 29.18
C LEU A 63 17.73 9.63 28.97
N GLU A 64 17.87 8.70 29.91
CA GLU A 64 17.21 7.39 29.89
C GLU A 64 15.70 7.54 29.76
N LYS A 65 15.09 8.40 30.59
CA LYS A 65 13.64 8.67 30.53
C LYS A 65 13.22 9.25 29.17
N SER A 66 14.04 10.13 28.60
CA SER A 66 13.78 10.68 27.27
C SER A 66 13.86 9.60 26.19
N LEU A 67 14.89 8.74 26.24
CA LEU A 67 15.06 7.64 25.30
C LEU A 67 13.92 6.62 25.39
N GLN A 68 13.50 6.26 26.60
CA GLN A 68 12.35 5.38 26.82
C GLN A 68 11.06 5.98 26.24
N SER A 69 10.83 7.28 26.47
CA SER A 69 9.68 7.98 25.89
C SER A 69 9.74 7.99 24.36
N THR A 70 10.89 8.31 23.78
CA THR A 70 11.08 8.33 22.32
C THR A 70 10.88 6.94 21.72
N LEU A 71 11.39 5.89 22.35
CA LEU A 71 11.21 4.51 21.91
C LEU A 71 9.74 4.11 21.92
N LEU A 72 9.02 4.44 23.00
CA LEU A 72 7.58 4.17 23.10
C LEU A 72 6.80 4.89 22.00
N THR A 73 7.05 6.20 21.81
CA THR A 73 6.41 6.97 20.74
C THR A 73 6.73 6.43 19.35
N ALA A 74 7.97 6.01 19.11
CA ALA A 74 8.37 5.40 17.84
C ALA A 74 7.62 4.07 17.60
N GLN A 75 7.49 3.24 18.63
CA GLN A 75 6.74 1.98 18.56
C GLN A 75 5.25 2.23 18.31
N GLU A 76 4.62 3.17 19.02
CA GLU A 76 3.22 3.54 18.81
C GLU A 76 2.98 4.09 17.40
N SER A 77 3.85 4.98 16.92
CA SER A 77 3.78 5.54 15.57
C SER A 77 3.91 4.46 14.49
N SER A 78 4.87 3.54 14.66
CA SER A 78 5.05 2.39 13.77
C SER A 78 3.80 1.49 13.75
N SER A 79 3.27 1.14 14.92
CA SER A 79 2.05 0.33 15.04
C SER A 79 0.85 1.02 14.37
N LYS A 80 0.67 2.32 14.61
CA LYS A 80 -0.39 3.12 14.00
C LYS A 80 -0.26 3.20 12.48
N SER A 81 0.96 3.33 11.97
CA SER A 81 1.24 3.33 10.53
C SER A 81 0.85 1.99 9.89
N VAL A 82 1.24 0.88 10.50
CA VAL A 82 0.89 -0.47 10.03
C VAL A 82 -0.63 -0.69 10.07
N GLU A 83 -1.31 -0.28 11.14
CA GLU A 83 -2.77 -0.41 11.25
C GLU A 83 -3.50 0.45 10.21
N SER A 84 -3.04 1.68 9.98
CA SER A 84 -3.58 2.57 8.97
C SER A 84 -3.41 2.01 7.56
N ALA A 85 -2.22 1.48 7.23
CA ALA A 85 -1.95 0.84 5.95
C ALA A 85 -2.84 -0.40 5.74
N LYS A 86 -3.04 -1.22 6.77
CA LYS A 86 -3.98 -2.37 6.70
C LYS A 86 -5.41 -1.92 6.40
N LYS A 87 -5.90 -0.90 7.10
CA LYS A 87 -7.25 -0.33 6.88
C LYS A 87 -7.39 0.24 5.47
N GLN A 88 -6.40 1.00 5.00
CA GLN A 88 -6.40 1.55 3.64
C GLN A 88 -6.39 0.45 2.58
N ASN A 89 -5.55 -0.58 2.73
CA ASN A 89 -5.53 -1.72 1.81
C ASN A 89 -6.89 -2.44 1.75
N GLN A 90 -7.53 -2.67 2.90
CA GLN A 90 -8.86 -3.27 2.93
C GLN A 90 -9.91 -2.41 2.21
N LEU A 91 -9.83 -1.09 2.34
CA LEU A 91 -10.72 -0.17 1.61
C LEU A 91 -10.46 -0.21 0.11
N ILE A 92 -9.18 -0.19 -0.32
CA ILE A 92 -8.80 -0.28 -1.73
C ILE A 92 -9.31 -1.58 -2.35
N ILE A 93 -9.15 -2.72 -1.66
CA ILE A 93 -9.64 -4.02 -2.13
C ILE A 93 -11.16 -3.98 -2.30
N LYS A 94 -11.90 -3.50 -1.29
CA LYS A 94 -13.36 -3.39 -1.37
C LYS A 94 -13.82 -2.45 -2.50
N GLU A 95 -13.15 -1.33 -2.68
CA GLU A 95 -13.46 -0.40 -3.77
C GLU A 95 -13.19 -1.02 -5.14
N ALA A 96 -12.09 -1.76 -5.29
CA ALA A 96 -11.76 -2.51 -6.49
C ALA A 96 -12.79 -3.60 -6.79
N GLU A 97 -13.23 -4.36 -5.78
CA GLU A 97 -14.29 -5.36 -5.91
C GLU A 97 -15.62 -4.73 -6.38
N ILE A 98 -16.03 -3.61 -5.79
CA ILE A 98 -17.24 -2.88 -6.19
C ILE A 98 -17.14 -2.42 -7.64
N LYS A 99 -16.02 -1.80 -8.03
CA LYS A 99 -15.79 -1.36 -9.42
C LYS A 99 -15.79 -2.53 -10.39
N ALA A 100 -15.14 -3.65 -10.04
CA ALA A 100 -15.13 -4.84 -10.87
C ALA A 100 -16.55 -5.38 -11.09
N ASN A 101 -17.36 -5.46 -10.03
CA ASN A 101 -18.75 -5.90 -10.13
C ASN A 101 -19.59 -4.95 -11.01
N GLN A 102 -19.41 -3.63 -10.87
CA GLN A 102 -20.09 -2.65 -11.74
C GLN A 102 -19.71 -2.81 -13.21
N ILE A 103 -18.43 -3.06 -13.51
CA ILE A 103 -17.96 -3.30 -14.88
C ILE A 103 -18.60 -4.58 -15.45
N ILE A 104 -18.64 -5.67 -14.67
CA ILE A 104 -19.25 -6.94 -15.09
C ILE A 104 -20.75 -6.75 -15.35
N GLU A 105 -21.46 -6.05 -14.46
CA GLU A 105 -22.88 -5.77 -14.62
C GLU A 105 -23.15 -4.95 -15.88
N LYS A 106 -22.37 -3.88 -16.10
CA LYS A 106 -22.49 -3.06 -17.32
C LYS A 106 -22.23 -3.88 -18.58
N ALA A 107 -21.17 -4.69 -18.60
CA ALA A 107 -20.86 -5.55 -19.74
C ALA A 107 -21.97 -6.57 -20.02
N LYS A 108 -22.59 -7.13 -18.97
CA LYS A 108 -23.72 -8.05 -19.11
C LYS A 108 -24.95 -7.35 -19.72
N LEU A 109 -25.28 -6.15 -19.23
CA LEU A 109 -26.39 -5.35 -19.78
C LEU A 109 -26.16 -5.01 -21.26
N GLU A 110 -24.94 -4.60 -21.63
CA GLU A 110 -24.58 -4.34 -23.02
C GLU A 110 -24.68 -5.60 -23.89
N ALA A 111 -24.21 -6.75 -23.40
CA ALA A 111 -24.32 -8.02 -24.10
C ALA A 111 -25.79 -8.44 -24.32
N ASP A 112 -26.64 -8.27 -23.32
CA ASP A 112 -28.07 -8.57 -23.42
C ASP A 112 -28.79 -7.64 -24.42
N LEU A 113 -28.43 -6.34 -24.44
CA LEU A 113 -28.92 -5.39 -25.43
C LEU A 113 -28.51 -5.78 -26.85
N ILE A 114 -27.24 -6.10 -27.08
CA ILE A 114 -26.74 -6.56 -28.38
C ILE A 114 -27.47 -7.82 -28.81
N ARG A 115 -27.63 -8.80 -27.91
CA ARG A 115 -28.35 -10.04 -28.19
C ARG A 115 -29.80 -9.79 -28.61
N SER A 116 -30.50 -8.89 -27.92
CA SER A 116 -31.87 -8.49 -28.27
C SER A 116 -31.94 -7.83 -29.65
N SER A 117 -31.01 -6.92 -29.95
CA SER A 117 -30.90 -6.28 -31.27
C SER A 117 -30.65 -7.31 -32.38
N VAL A 118 -29.75 -8.28 -32.17
CA VAL A 118 -29.48 -9.35 -33.14
C VAL A 118 -30.73 -10.19 -33.42
N LEU A 119 -31.53 -10.51 -32.39
CA LEU A 119 -32.79 -11.24 -32.56
C LEU A 119 -33.80 -10.44 -33.39
N LYS A 120 -33.97 -9.15 -33.10
CA LYS A 120 -34.85 -8.25 -33.86
C LYS A 120 -34.43 -8.17 -35.34
N LEU A 121 -33.14 -7.93 -35.62
CA LEU A 121 -32.64 -7.91 -37.00
C LEU A 121 -32.89 -9.24 -37.73
N LYS A 122 -32.78 -10.38 -37.03
CA LYS A 122 -33.05 -11.70 -37.61
C LYS A 122 -34.53 -11.87 -37.97
N GLU A 123 -35.44 -11.38 -37.13
CA GLU A 123 -36.88 -11.36 -37.42
C GLU A 123 -37.21 -10.42 -38.59
N GLU A 124 -36.67 -9.21 -38.61
CA GLU A 124 -36.82 -8.26 -39.71
C GLU A 124 -36.32 -8.83 -41.03
N LYS A 125 -35.14 -9.48 -41.03
CA LYS A 125 -34.62 -10.20 -42.20
C LYS A 125 -35.60 -11.26 -42.68
N LYS A 126 -36.16 -12.07 -41.78
CA LYS A 126 -37.12 -13.13 -42.12
C LYS A 126 -38.39 -12.55 -42.75
N LEU A 127 -38.91 -11.46 -42.19
CA LEU A 127 -40.07 -10.74 -42.73
C LEU A 127 -39.78 -10.15 -44.12
N PHE A 128 -38.60 -9.55 -44.30
CA PHE A 128 -38.18 -9.00 -45.59
C PHE A 128 -38.09 -10.07 -46.67
N VAL A 129 -37.46 -11.21 -46.37
CA VAL A 129 -37.37 -12.35 -47.30
C VAL A 129 -38.75 -12.89 -47.66
N ALA A 130 -39.66 -13.03 -46.69
CA ALA A 130 -41.02 -13.48 -46.96
C ALA A 130 -41.79 -12.49 -47.85
N LYS A 131 -41.66 -11.18 -47.59
CA LYS A 131 -42.26 -10.12 -48.42
C LYS A 131 -41.74 -10.14 -49.85
N LEU A 132 -40.42 -10.30 -50.01
CA LEU A 132 -39.79 -10.36 -51.33
C LEU A 132 -40.23 -11.60 -52.10
N LYS A 133 -40.31 -12.77 -51.43
CA LYS A 133 -40.82 -14.00 -52.03
C LYS A 133 -42.27 -13.83 -52.50
N SER A 134 -43.14 -13.27 -51.65
CA SER A 134 -44.54 -13.01 -52.02
C SER A 134 -44.66 -12.02 -53.19
N MET A 135 -43.81 -11.00 -53.26
CA MET A 135 -43.78 -10.06 -54.38
C MET A 135 -43.36 -10.74 -55.69
N VAL A 136 -42.33 -11.60 -55.64
CA VAL A 136 -41.88 -12.39 -56.80
C VAL A 136 -42.96 -13.38 -57.24
N GLU A 137 -43.59 -14.11 -56.30
CA GLU A 137 -44.70 -15.03 -56.59
C GLU A 137 -45.89 -14.30 -57.22
N THR A 138 -46.23 -13.11 -56.75
CA THR A 138 -47.30 -12.28 -57.32
C THR A 138 -46.96 -11.85 -58.75
N GLN A 139 -45.72 -11.41 -59.01
CA GLN A 139 -45.27 -11.03 -60.35
C GLN A 139 -45.21 -12.22 -61.30
N ALA A 140 -44.74 -13.39 -60.84
CA ALA A 140 -44.75 -14.63 -61.61
C ALA A 140 -46.19 -15.05 -61.97
N SER A 141 -47.13 -14.98 -61.00
CA SER A 141 -48.53 -15.30 -61.25
C SER A 141 -49.18 -14.36 -62.28
N ILE A 142 -48.83 -13.06 -62.28
CA ILE A 142 -49.29 -12.12 -63.31
C ILE A 142 -48.73 -12.51 -64.69
N LEU A 143 -47.47 -12.91 -64.77
CA LEU A 143 -46.86 -13.38 -66.03
C LEU A 143 -47.49 -14.68 -66.54
N ASP A 144 -47.78 -15.63 -65.67
CA ASP A 144 -48.49 -16.86 -66.06
C ASP A 144 -49.91 -16.55 -66.56
N MET A 145 -50.60 -15.59 -65.91
CA MET A 145 -51.94 -15.16 -66.32
C MET A 145 -51.92 -14.36 -67.63
N GLY A 146 -50.84 -13.61 -67.89
CA GLY A 146 -50.60 -12.92 -69.17
C GLY A 146 -50.10 -13.84 -70.29
N GLY A 147 -49.35 -14.89 -69.95
CA GLY A 147 -48.80 -15.89 -70.88
C GLY A 147 -49.87 -16.73 -71.55
N ASN A 148 -50.98 -17.01 -70.86
CA ASN A 148 -52.16 -17.65 -71.46
C ASN A 148 -52.87 -16.80 -72.54
N SER A 149 -52.43 -15.56 -72.78
CA SER A 149 -52.92 -14.70 -73.87
C SER A 149 -51.99 -14.71 -75.09
N ILE A 150 -50.81 -15.33 -75.01
CA ILE A 150 -49.86 -15.45 -76.11
C ILE A 150 -49.80 -16.90 -76.56
N ASP A 151 -50.94 -17.47 -76.95
CA ASP A 151 -50.95 -18.68 -77.77
C ASP A 151 -52.22 -18.73 -78.63
N SER A 152 -52.15 -18.08 -79.80
CA SER A 152 -52.98 -18.46 -80.93
C SER A 152 -52.25 -18.27 -82.28
N LYS A 153 -51.78 -19.43 -82.79
CA LYS A 153 -51.47 -19.81 -84.19
C LYS A 153 -50.08 -19.49 -84.80
N ASN A 154 -49.12 -20.40 -84.60
CA ASN A 154 -48.54 -21.42 -85.52
C ASN A 154 -48.66 -21.24 -87.07
N PRO A 155 -47.86 -21.94 -87.93
CA PRO A 155 -46.73 -22.89 -87.68
C PRO A 155 -45.53 -22.82 -88.69
N ILE A 156 -44.53 -23.71 -88.51
CA ILE A 156 -43.67 -24.46 -89.49
C ILE A 156 -42.21 -24.47 -88.98
N THR A 157 -41.41 -25.53 -88.89
CA THR A 157 -41.50 -27.01 -88.94
C THR A 157 -40.08 -27.49 -88.53
N GLU A 158 -40.01 -28.53 -87.70
CA GLU A 158 -38.97 -29.57 -87.53
C GLU A 158 -37.52 -29.24 -87.98
N ALA A 159 -36.48 -29.24 -87.14
CA ALA A 159 -35.89 -30.32 -86.34
C ALA A 159 -34.41 -30.44 -86.77
N ASN A 160 -33.49 -30.19 -85.84
CA ASN A 160 -32.44 -31.15 -85.42
C ASN A 160 -31.25 -30.47 -84.73
N ASN A 161 -31.07 -30.90 -83.47
CA ASN A 161 -29.81 -31.24 -82.77
C ASN A 161 -28.99 -30.05 -82.23
N GLU A 162 -28.95 -29.85 -80.91
CA GLU A 162 -28.06 -30.53 -79.94
C GLU A 162 -26.58 -30.32 -80.33
N GLU A 163 -25.72 -29.66 -79.54
CA GLU A 163 -25.44 -29.94 -78.14
C GLU A 163 -24.67 -28.77 -77.47
N THR A 164 -24.88 -28.70 -76.16
CA THR A 164 -24.34 -27.81 -75.14
C THR A 164 -22.82 -27.93 -74.98
N ASN A 165 -22.11 -26.81 -74.84
CA ASN A 165 -20.71 -26.80 -74.45
C ASN A 165 -20.49 -25.82 -73.29
N GLN A 166 -19.74 -26.30 -72.29
CA GLN A 166 -19.01 -25.56 -71.25
C GLN A 166 -19.86 -24.96 -70.12
N SER A 167 -19.51 -25.05 -68.84
CA SER A 167 -18.37 -25.69 -68.16
C SER A 167 -18.66 -25.56 -66.66
N LYS A 168 -18.39 -26.64 -65.92
CA LYS A 168 -18.18 -26.62 -64.46
C LYS A 168 -17.25 -25.47 -64.08
N ILE A 169 -17.62 -24.69 -63.06
CA ILE A 169 -16.66 -23.96 -62.22
C ILE A 169 -16.88 -24.48 -60.80
N ASP A 170 -15.81 -25.06 -60.27
CA ASP A 170 -15.69 -25.76 -58.99
C ASP A 170 -15.75 -24.79 -57.80
N GLU A 171 -16.21 -25.28 -56.64
CA GLU A 171 -16.52 -24.52 -55.42
C GLU A 171 -15.32 -24.13 -54.53
N ASP A 172 -14.06 -24.29 -54.94
CA ASP A 172 -12.92 -24.28 -54.00
C ASP A 172 -12.00 -23.04 -53.99
N ASP A 173 -12.37 -21.90 -54.61
CA ASP A 173 -11.44 -20.75 -54.74
C ASP A 173 -11.79 -19.50 -53.90
N VAL A 174 -12.48 -19.64 -52.76
CA VAL A 174 -12.84 -18.48 -51.89
C VAL A 174 -12.30 -18.57 -50.45
N LEU A 175 -11.52 -19.59 -50.10
CA LEU A 175 -11.02 -19.78 -48.72
C LEU A 175 -9.50 -19.64 -48.54
N GLU A 176 -8.82 -18.83 -49.35
CA GLU A 176 -7.38 -18.56 -49.12
C GLU A 176 -6.97 -17.09 -49.19
N LYS A 177 -7.87 -16.15 -48.83
CA LYS A 177 -7.53 -14.72 -48.85
C LYS A 177 -7.75 -13.94 -47.54
N LEU A 178 -7.65 -14.60 -46.39
CA LEU A 178 -7.66 -13.94 -45.07
C LEU A 178 -6.77 -14.66 -44.04
N LEU A 179 -5.52 -14.92 -44.42
CA LEU A 179 -4.39 -14.96 -43.48
C LEU A 179 -3.66 -13.61 -43.56
#